data_AF-A0A846D945-F1
#
_entry.id   AF-A0A846D945-F1
#
_cell.length_a   1.000
_cell.length_b   1.000
_cell.length_c   1.000
_cell.angle_alpha   90.00
_cell.angle_beta   90.00
_cell.angle_gamma   90.00
#
_symmetry.space_group_name_H-M   'P 1'
#
loop_
_entity.id
_entity.type
_entity.pdbx_description
1 polymer ?
#
loop_
_entity_poly.entity_id
_entity_poly.type
_entity_poly.pdbx_seq_one_letter_code
_entity_poly.pdbx_strand_id
1 'polypeptide(L)'
;MKIIYYPKRNLEPQPIIENQLNQLDFQLIVLPPQVNYLPTNYILYSDNIEQEDVKRVAYSLIMAGVEIKYIGPLNLKQKQLSLIEVGAENNFKGYSSLTVEEIETAKEFPLLKE
;
A
#
# COMPACT_ATOMS: atom_id res chain seq x y z
N MET A 1 -7.50 10.25 8.40
CA MET A 1 -6.92 9.66 7.17
C MET A 1 -7.73 8.42 6.78
N LYS A 2 -7.73 8.06 5.49
CA LYS A 2 -8.42 6.88 4.95
C LYS A 2 -7.44 5.95 4.27
N ILE A 3 -7.65 4.64 4.38
CA ILE A 3 -6.98 3.62 3.57
C ILE A 3 -7.99 3.08 2.58
N ILE A 4 -7.69 3.15 1.28
CA ILE A 4 -8.46 2.49 0.23
C ILE A 4 -7.74 1.18 -0.09
N TYR A 5 -8.42 0.05 0.11
CA TYR A 5 -7.88 -1.27 -0.17
C TYR A 5 -8.67 -1.98 -1.28
N TYR A 6 -7.95 -2.56 -2.24
CA TYR A 6 -8.49 -3.29 -3.38
C TYR A 6 -8.19 -4.81 -3.27
N PRO A 7 -9.05 -5.59 -2.59
CA PRO A 7 -8.76 -6.95 -2.15
C PRO A 7 -8.57 -7.94 -3.31
N LYS A 8 -7.53 -8.78 -3.23
CA LYS A 8 -7.19 -9.82 -4.23
C LYS A 8 -7.61 -11.20 -3.74
N ARG A 9 -8.92 -11.45 -3.75
CA ARG A 9 -9.59 -12.60 -3.09
C ARG A 9 -8.96 -13.98 -3.27
N ASN A 10 -8.26 -14.24 -4.38
CA ASN A 10 -7.65 -15.53 -4.69
C ASN A 10 -6.11 -15.53 -4.66
N LEU A 11 -5.48 -14.39 -4.36
CA LEU A 11 -4.02 -14.23 -4.45
C LEU A 11 -3.38 -13.93 -3.11
N GLU A 12 -4.16 -13.49 -2.12
CA GLU A 12 -3.64 -13.02 -0.83
C GLU A 12 -4.63 -13.32 0.31
N PRO A 13 -4.15 -13.48 1.56
CA PRO A 13 -4.99 -13.76 2.71
C PRO A 13 -5.78 -12.51 3.16
N GLN A 14 -6.89 -12.23 2.47
CA GLN A 14 -7.72 -11.03 2.71
C GLN A 14 -8.08 -10.79 4.18
N PRO A 15 -8.52 -11.79 4.96
CA PRO A 15 -8.87 -11.56 6.35
C PRO A 15 -7.68 -11.11 7.20
N ILE A 16 -6.47 -11.56 6.88
CA ILE A 16 -5.25 -11.16 7.60
C ILE A 16 -4.89 -9.71 7.23
N ILE A 17 -4.93 -9.37 5.94
CA ILE A 17 -4.64 -8.01 5.46
C ILE A 17 -5.64 -7.00 6.03
N GLU A 18 -6.94 -7.29 5.93
CA GLU A 18 -7.98 -6.41 6.47
C GLU A 18 -7.86 -6.26 8.00
N ASN A 19 -7.53 -7.32 8.74
CA ASN A 19 -7.30 -7.22 10.18
C ASN A 19 -6.09 -6.34 10.51
N GLN A 20 -4.97 -6.52 9.80
CA GLN A 20 -3.77 -5.70 9.98
C GLN A 20 -4.04 -4.22 9.67
N LEU A 21 -4.79 -3.91 8.60
CA LEU A 21 -5.14 -2.53 8.25
C LEU A 21 -6.18 -1.92 9.21
N ASN A 22 -7.13 -2.71 9.72
CA ASN A 22 -8.13 -2.24 10.70
C ASN A 22 -7.54 -1.97 12.09
N GLN A 23 -6.38 -2.55 12.41
CA GLN A 23 -5.64 -2.25 13.63
C GLN A 23 -4.93 -0.89 13.57
N LEU A 24 -4.82 -0.31 12.37
CA LEU A 24 -4.39 1.06 12.22
C LEU A 24 -5.59 1.96 12.55
N ASP A 25 -5.38 3.03 13.31
CA ASP A 25 -6.42 4.00 13.72
C ASP A 25 -6.93 4.87 12.53
N PHE A 26 -7.08 4.27 11.35
CA PHE A 26 -7.47 4.89 10.10
C PHE A 26 -8.75 4.26 9.59
N GLN A 27 -9.54 5.03 8.83
CA GLN A 27 -10.74 4.50 8.22
C GLN A 27 -10.37 3.61 7.02
N LEU A 28 -10.56 2.29 7.15
CA LEU A 28 -10.43 1.35 6.04
C LEU A 28 -11.68 1.39 5.14
N ILE A 29 -11.45 1.58 3.84
CA ILE A 29 -12.47 1.54 2.79
C ILE A 29 -12.07 0.43 1.82
N VAL A 30 -12.87 -0.63 1.76
CA VAL A 30 -12.65 -1.76 0.86
C VAL A 30 -13.47 -1.55 -0.41
N LEU A 31 -12.79 -1.48 -1.56
CA LEU A 31 -13.43 -1.29 -2.87
C LEU A 31 -13.13 -2.48 -3.79
N PRO A 32 -13.99 -2.80 -4.78
CA PRO A 32 -13.73 -3.89 -5.70
C PRO A 32 -12.38 -3.75 -6.42
N PRO A 33 -11.59 -4.83 -6.56
CA PRO A 33 -10.30 -4.80 -7.23
C PRO A 33 -10.42 -4.36 -8.70
N GLN A 34 -9.57 -3.40 -9.09
CA GLN A 34 -9.43 -2.98 -10.48
C GLN A 34 -8.59 -3.97 -11.32
N VAL A 35 -7.61 -4.61 -10.67
CA VAL A 35 -6.74 -5.66 -11.24
C VAL A 35 -6.94 -6.94 -10.42
N ASN A 36 -7.39 -8.02 -11.07
CA ASN A 36 -7.78 -9.27 -10.40
C ASN A 36 -6.75 -10.39 -10.47
N TYR A 37 -5.77 -10.29 -11.37
CA TYR A 37 -4.79 -11.34 -11.66
C TYR A 37 -3.40 -11.03 -11.11
N LEU A 38 -3.26 -9.96 -10.30
CA LEU A 38 -2.03 -9.59 -9.61
C LEU A 38 -2.27 -9.42 -8.12
N PRO A 39 -1.35 -9.89 -7.25
CA PRO A 39 -1.37 -9.55 -5.84
C PRO A 39 -1.14 -8.06 -5.64
N THR A 40 -1.45 -7.57 -4.45
CA THR A 40 -1.14 -6.20 -4.04
C THR A 40 0.36 -5.99 -4.14
N ASN A 41 0.78 -4.91 -4.80
CA ASN A 41 2.19 -4.63 -5.06
C ASN A 41 2.56 -3.16 -4.90
N TYR A 42 1.62 -2.27 -4.56
CA TYR A 42 1.93 -0.87 -4.34
C TYR A 42 1.20 -0.26 -3.13
N ILE A 43 1.76 0.85 -2.67
CA ILE A 43 1.12 1.82 -1.78
C ILE A 43 1.26 3.21 -2.42
N LEU A 44 0.15 3.88 -2.68
CA LEU A 44 0.15 5.28 -3.11
C LEU A 44 -0.41 6.15 -1.99
N TYR A 45 0.12 7.36 -1.81
CA TYR A 45 -0.34 8.24 -0.74
C TYR A 45 -0.40 9.70 -1.19
N SER A 46 -1.27 10.49 -0.55
CA SER A 46 -1.41 11.92 -0.86
C SER A 46 -0.32 12.77 -0.20
N ASP A 47 0.02 13.91 -0.80
CA ASP A 47 1.12 14.79 -0.35
C ASP A 47 1.01 15.25 1.12
N ASN A 48 -0.19 15.22 1.71
CA ASN A 48 -0.47 15.63 3.08
C ASN A 48 -0.42 14.48 4.10
N ILE A 49 0.05 13.29 3.69
CA ILE A 49 0.24 12.15 4.58
C ILE A 49 1.67 12.17 5.16
N GLU A 50 1.76 12.00 6.47
CA GLU A 50 3.05 11.86 7.14
C GLU A 50 3.74 10.57 6.72
N GLN A 51 5.05 10.64 6.51
CA GLN A 51 5.85 9.48 6.05
C GLN A 51 5.74 8.29 7.03
N GLU A 52 5.60 8.57 8.33
CA GLU A 52 5.44 7.56 9.36
C GLU A 52 4.14 6.75 9.18
N ASP A 53 3.04 7.41 8.80
CA ASP A 53 1.77 6.73 8.52
C ASP A 53 1.88 5.81 7.31
N VAL A 54 2.63 6.23 6.28
CA VAL A 54 2.93 5.38 5.11
C VAL A 54 3.73 4.14 5.53
N LYS A 55 4.74 4.32 6.40
CA LYS A 55 5.55 3.22 6.94
C LYS A 55 4.70 2.24 7.74
N ARG A 56 3.81 2.73 8.62
CA ARG A 56 2.88 1.90 9.40
C ARG A 56 2.00 1.03 8.50
N VAL A 57 1.43 1.60 7.44
CA VAL A 57 0.65 0.83 6.45
C VAL A 57 1.52 -0.21 5.75
N ALA A 58 2.72 0.17 5.31
CA ALA A 58 3.63 -0.75 4.63
C ALA A 58 4.02 -1.93 5.53
N TYR A 59 4.31 -1.69 6.81
CA TYR A 59 4.60 -2.75 7.77
C TYR A 59 3.42 -3.67 8.00
N SER A 60 2.22 -3.13 8.22
CA SER A 60 1.01 -3.94 8.36
C SER A 60 0.78 -4.88 7.17
N LEU A 61 1.06 -4.40 5.95
CA LEU A 61 0.95 -5.20 4.73
C LEU A 61 2.03 -6.28 4.64
N ILE A 62 3.30 -5.93 4.89
CA ILE A 62 4.41 -6.89 4.86
C ILE A 62 4.22 -7.98 5.92
N MET A 63 3.77 -7.61 7.13
CA MET A 63 3.44 -8.55 8.20
C MET A 63 2.26 -9.46 7.86
N ALA A 64 1.37 -9.02 6.96
CA ALA A 64 0.30 -9.84 6.39
C ALA A 64 0.78 -10.75 5.24
N GLY A 65 2.07 -10.71 4.89
CA GLY A 65 2.66 -11.48 3.80
C GLY A 65 2.51 -10.83 2.42
N VAL A 66 2.21 -9.53 2.36
CA VAL A 66 2.10 -8.80 1.09
C VAL A 66 3.47 -8.35 0.59
N GLU A 67 3.76 -8.64 -0.68
CA GLU A 67 4.98 -8.24 -1.36
C GLU A 67 4.83 -6.84 -1.99
N ILE A 68 5.08 -5.80 -1.19
CA ILE A 68 5.05 -4.41 -1.67
C ILE A 68 6.28 -4.13 -2.52
N LYS A 69 6.09 -3.59 -3.72
CA LYS A 69 7.15 -3.31 -4.70
C LYS A 69 7.36 -1.81 -4.95
N TYR A 70 6.32 -1.02 -4.71
CA TYR A 70 6.34 0.42 -4.90
C TYR A 70 5.64 1.14 -3.75
N ILE A 71 6.24 2.22 -3.26
CA ILE A 71 5.60 3.17 -2.36
C ILE A 71 5.84 4.56 -2.92
N GLY A 72 4.79 5.34 -3.19
CA GLY A 72 4.97 6.63 -3.83
C GLY A 72 3.77 7.56 -3.79
N PRO A 73 3.90 8.76 -4.38
CA PRO A 73 2.82 9.74 -4.40
C PRO A 73 1.66 9.29 -5.28
N LEU A 74 0.44 9.59 -4.85
CA LEU A 74 -0.77 9.39 -5.63
C LEU A 74 -0.86 10.45 -6.74
N ASN A 75 -0.74 10.00 -7.99
CA ASN A 75 -0.81 10.85 -9.18
C ASN A 75 -2.26 11.24 -9.54
N LEU A 76 -2.96 11.98 -8.68
CA LEU A 76 -4.27 12.54 -9.00
C LEU A 76 -4.46 13.95 -8.43
N LYS A 77 -5.39 14.71 -9.03
CA LYS A 77 -5.93 16.00 -8.54
C LYS A 77 -6.55 15.91 -7.12
N GLN A 78 -6.44 14.77 -6.45
CA GLN A 78 -6.92 14.45 -5.12
C GLN A 78 -5.94 14.85 -4.00
N LYS A 79 -4.95 15.71 -4.28
CA LYS A 79 -3.97 16.22 -3.32
C LYS A 79 -4.55 16.77 -2.01
N GLN A 80 -5.83 17.14 -1.99
CA GLN A 80 -6.51 17.64 -0.79
C GLN A 80 -7.09 16.55 0.12
N LEU A 81 -7.16 15.29 -0.33
CA LEU A 81 -7.70 14.19 0.45
C LEU A 81 -6.56 13.51 1.23
N SER A 82 -6.69 13.38 2.55
CA SER A 82 -5.77 12.57 3.35
C SER A 82 -6.05 11.08 3.15
N LEU A 83 -5.47 10.49 2.10
CA LEU A 83 -5.68 9.08 1.73
C LEU A 83 -4.39 8.33 1.39
N ILE A 84 -4.40 7.04 1.74
CA ILE A 84 -3.45 6.02 1.29
C ILE A 84 -4.25 4.99 0.46
N GLU A 85 -3.71 4.59 -0.67
CA GLU A 85 -4.28 3.61 -1.59
C GLU A 85 -3.37 2.39 -1.66
N VAL A 86 -3.97 1.21 -1.51
CA VAL A 86 -3.28 -0.08 -1.51
C VAL A 86 -3.88 -0.96 -2.59
N GLY A 87 -3.07 -1.33 -3.57
CA GLY A 87 -3.56 -2.00 -4.76
C GLY A 87 -2.49 -2.73 -5.57
N ALA A 88 -2.83 -2.99 -6.83
CA ALA A 88 -1.97 -3.72 -7.74
C ALA A 88 -1.91 -3.03 -9.10
N GLU A 89 -0.70 -2.88 -9.65
CA GLU A 89 -0.46 -2.29 -10.96
C GLU A 89 0.53 -3.14 -11.78
N ASN A 90 0.26 -3.29 -13.09
CA ASN A 90 1.10 -4.08 -14.00
C ASN A 90 2.53 -3.52 -14.08
N ASN A 91 2.69 -2.19 -14.01
CA ASN A 91 3.98 -1.53 -14.11
C ASN A 91 4.94 -2.08 -13.05
N PHE A 92 4.46 -2.34 -11.83
CA PHE A 92 5.30 -2.83 -10.74
C PHE A 92 5.50 -4.35 -10.72
N LYS A 93 4.90 -5.12 -11.64
CA LYS A 93 4.95 -6.58 -11.61
C LYS A 93 6.38 -7.14 -11.64
N GLY A 94 7.25 -6.54 -12.46
CA GLY A 94 8.63 -6.99 -12.67
C GLY A 94 9.63 -6.57 -11.59
N TYR A 95 9.24 -5.68 -10.69
CA TYR A 95 10.12 -5.13 -9.66
C TYR A 95 10.32 -6.09 -8.51
N SER A 96 11.42 -5.91 -7.79
CA SER A 96 11.71 -6.63 -6.56
C SER A 96 10.86 -6.08 -5.41
N SER A 97 10.51 -6.94 -4.46
CA SER A 97 9.80 -6.54 -3.25
C SER A 97 10.71 -5.71 -2.34
N LEU A 98 10.14 -4.64 -1.77
CA LEU A 98 10.77 -3.80 -0.76
C LEU A 98 10.91 -4.57 0.55
N THR A 99 12.04 -4.41 1.22
CA THR A 99 12.28 -4.98 2.54
C THR A 99 11.79 -4.03 3.65
N VAL A 100 11.59 -4.60 4.85
CA VAL A 100 11.29 -3.82 6.07
C VAL A 100 12.36 -2.76 6.32
N GLU A 101 13.64 -3.11 6.13
CA GLU A 101 14.78 -2.21 6.32
C GLU A 101 14.79 -1.06 5.31
N GLU A 102 14.47 -1.33 4.03
CA GLU A 102 14.36 -0.31 3.00
C GLU A 102 13.26 0.70 3.33
N ILE A 103 12.13 0.24 3.89
CA ILE A 103 11.03 1.10 4.32
C ILE A 103 11.38 1.88 5.59
N GLU A 104 12.08 1.26 6.54
CA GLU A 104 12.46 1.88 7.82
C GLU A 104 13.43 3.03 7.61
N THR A 105 14.47 2.77 6.83
CA THR A 105 15.58 3.69 6.58
C THR A 105 15.25 4.79 5.57
N ALA A 106 14.12 4.67 4.86
CA ALA A 106 13.67 5.67 3.92
C ALA A 106 13.46 7.03 4.60
N LYS A 107 14.17 8.03 4.09
CA LYS A 107 14.03 9.44 4.49
C LYS A 107 12.88 10.12 3.76
N GLU A 108 12.59 9.66 2.54
CA GLU A 108 11.52 10.13 1.67
C GLU A 108 11.14 9.01 0.68
N PHE A 109 9.89 9.04 0.20
CA PHE A 109 9.40 8.24 -0.94
C PHE A 109 9.35 9.15 -2.20
N PRO A 110 9.36 8.61 -3.44
CA PRO A 110 9.07 7.24 -3.82
C PRO A 110 10.20 6.24 -3.55
N LEU A 111 9.84 5.01 -3.16
CA LEU A 111 10.71 3.84 -3.18
C LEU A 111 10.27 2.87 -4.28
N LEU A 112 11.23 2.44 -5.07
CA LEU A 112 11.07 1.46 -6.15
C LEU A 112 12.38 0.68 -6.28
N LYS A 113 12.30 -0.63 -6.49
CA LYS A 113 13.46 -1.51 -6.62
C LYS A 113 13.44 -2.29 -7.93
N GLU A 114 14.20 -1.80 -8.91
CA GLU A 114 14.38 -2.41 -10.23
C GLU A 114 14.99 -3.82 -10.16
#